data_AF-A0A137QIY2-F1
#
_entry.id   AF-A0A137QIY2-F1
#
_cell.length_a   1.000
_cell.length_b   1.000
_cell.length_c   1.000
_cell.angle_alpha   90.00
_cell.angle_beta   90.00
_cell.angle_gamma   90.00
#
_symmetry.space_group_name_H-M   'P 1'
#
loop_
_entity.id
_entity.type
_entity.pdbx_description
1 polymer ?
#
loop_
_entity_poly.entity_id
_entity_poly.type
_entity_poly.pdbx_seq_one_letter_code
_entity_poly.pdbx_strand_id
1 'polypeptide(L)'
;MPKDRARKLCPKFIGPYKVIESNPETSNYKLDLPQTLVNQRIHPVFHVSLLRPFHESDNISFPDQTQPELYDFGLDDEHEWFVDEIIGHCHLDDGQLEFKVQWSLGDTTWEPTGNYADLSALD
;
A
#
# COMPACT_ATOMS: atom_id res chain seq x y z
N MET A 1 -11.34 6.55 3.73
CA MET A 1 -10.11 5.97 4.30
C MET A 1 -10.51 5.00 5.38
N PRO A 2 -9.90 3.82 5.45
CA PRO A 2 -10.11 2.88 6.55
C PRO A 2 -10.01 3.61 7.89
N LYS A 3 -10.86 3.21 8.84
CA LYS A 3 -10.78 3.68 10.22
C LYS A 3 -9.40 3.23 10.74
N ASP A 4 -8.69 4.13 11.43
CA ASP A 4 -7.35 3.90 11.99
C ASP A 4 -6.12 4.13 11.08
N ARG A 5 -6.30 4.54 9.81
CA ARG A 5 -5.15 4.94 8.95
C ARG A 5 -4.80 6.43 9.12
N ALA A 6 -3.51 6.73 9.31
CA ALA A 6 -2.99 8.09 9.32
C ALA A 6 -3.27 8.79 7.98
N ARG A 7 -3.82 10.02 8.03
CA ARG A 7 -4.13 10.80 6.82
C ARG A 7 -2.91 11.45 6.15
N LYS A 8 -1.77 11.46 6.84
CA LYS A 8 -0.54 12.05 6.32
C LYS A 8 0.04 11.12 5.25
N LEU A 9 0.58 11.71 4.19
CA LEU A 9 1.14 11.00 3.02
C LEU A 9 0.13 10.19 2.18
N CYS A 10 -1.17 10.14 2.54
CA CYS A 10 -2.18 9.58 1.65
C CYS A 10 -2.27 10.40 0.36
N PRO A 11 -2.37 9.74 -0.82
CA PRO A 11 -2.57 10.43 -2.07
C PRO A 11 -3.92 11.16 -2.05
N LYS A 12 -3.92 12.37 -2.61
CA LYS A 12 -5.13 13.21 -2.69
C LYS A 12 -6.14 12.69 -3.71
N PHE A 13 -5.64 12.08 -4.79
CA PHE A 13 -6.42 11.44 -5.84
C PHE A 13 -5.89 10.03 -6.04
N ILE A 14 -6.78 9.10 -6.34
CA ILE A 14 -6.46 7.68 -6.52
C ILE A 14 -6.71 7.29 -7.96
N GLY A 15 -5.72 6.67 -8.59
CA GLY A 15 -5.82 6.03 -9.90
C GLY A 15 -6.21 6.95 -11.07
N PRO A 16 -5.79 6.61 -12.29
CA PRO A 16 -6.59 6.89 -13.46
C PRO A 16 -7.69 5.83 -13.58
N TYR A 17 -8.95 6.25 -13.56
CA TYR A 17 -10.09 5.37 -13.88
C TYR A 17 -10.77 5.84 -15.15
N LYS A 18 -11.19 4.89 -15.99
CA LYS A 18 -11.89 5.20 -17.23
C LYS A 18 -13.30 5.67 -16.92
N VAL A 19 -13.78 6.66 -17.64
CA VAL A 19 -15.19 7.09 -17.59
C VAL A 19 -16.00 6.14 -18.47
N ILE A 20 -16.98 5.46 -17.88
CA ILE A 20 -17.93 4.58 -18.60
C ILE A 20 -19.12 5.38 -19.11
N GLU A 21 -19.62 6.30 -18.29
CA GLU A 21 -20.85 7.05 -18.57
C GLU A 21 -20.70 8.48 -18.08
N SER A 22 -21.21 9.43 -18.84
CA SER A 22 -21.29 10.84 -18.46
C SER A 22 -22.73 11.29 -18.40
N ASN A 23 -23.09 11.97 -17.30
CA ASN A 23 -24.37 12.64 -17.15
C ASN A 23 -24.14 14.15 -16.98
N PRO A 24 -24.07 14.91 -18.09
CA PRO A 24 -23.73 16.32 -18.06
C PRO A 24 -24.79 17.18 -17.35
N GLU A 25 -26.06 16.76 -17.34
CA GLU A 25 -27.15 17.50 -16.67
C GLU A 25 -26.92 17.63 -15.16
N THR A 26 -26.40 16.57 -14.55
CA THR A 26 -26.11 16.53 -13.12
C THR A 26 -24.63 16.66 -12.80
N SER A 27 -23.78 16.85 -13.82
CA SER A 27 -22.31 16.88 -13.71
C SER A 27 -21.73 15.65 -13.02
N ASN A 28 -22.36 14.49 -13.20
CA ASN A 28 -21.91 13.22 -12.63
C ASN A 28 -21.31 12.31 -13.71
N TYR A 29 -20.29 11.56 -13.33
CA TYR A 29 -19.61 10.62 -14.20
C TYR A 29 -19.49 9.27 -13.50
N LYS A 30 -19.72 8.20 -14.25
CA LYS A 30 -19.51 6.83 -13.78
C LYS A 30 -18.13 6.35 -14.19
N LEU A 31 -17.36 5.86 -13.24
CA LEU A 31 -16.01 5.35 -13.44
C LEU A 31 -16.00 3.82 -13.47
N ASP A 32 -15.07 3.27 -14.26
CA ASP A 32 -14.69 1.86 -14.24
C ASP A 32 -13.79 1.59 -13.03
N LEU A 33 -14.41 1.32 -11.89
CA LEU A 33 -13.69 1.04 -10.65
C LEU A 33 -13.28 -0.44 -10.57
N PRO A 34 -12.08 -0.74 -10.05
CA PRO A 34 -11.68 -2.10 -9.70
C PRO A 34 -12.68 -2.77 -8.76
N GLN A 35 -12.87 -4.09 -8.91
CA GLN A 35 -13.80 -4.85 -8.06
C GLN A 35 -13.45 -4.75 -6.57
N THR A 36 -12.18 -4.57 -6.22
CA THR A 36 -11.73 -4.36 -4.84
C THR A 36 -12.41 -3.15 -4.19
N LEU A 37 -12.54 -2.03 -4.91
CA LEU A 37 -13.22 -0.82 -4.41
C LEU A 37 -14.73 -1.00 -4.33
N VAL A 38 -15.30 -1.69 -5.31
CA VAL A 38 -16.74 -2.00 -5.32
C VAL A 38 -17.10 -2.91 -4.14
N ASN A 39 -16.26 -3.90 -3.82
CA ASN A 39 -16.42 -4.78 -2.66
C ASN A 39 -16.34 -4.01 -1.33
N GLN A 40 -15.54 -2.95 -1.28
CA GLN A 40 -15.50 -1.99 -0.17
C GLN A 40 -16.68 -1.00 -0.16
N ARG A 41 -17.68 -1.21 -1.02
CA ARG A 41 -18.91 -0.41 -1.15
C ARG A 41 -18.66 1.03 -1.61
N ILE A 42 -17.60 1.26 -2.37
CA ILE A 42 -17.36 2.55 -3.02
C ILE A 42 -18.30 2.66 -4.24
N HIS A 43 -19.08 3.75 -4.29
CA HIS A 43 -19.97 4.01 -5.41
C HIS A 43 -19.18 4.46 -6.66
N PRO A 44 -19.50 3.96 -7.86
CA PRO A 44 -18.76 4.28 -9.07
C PRO A 44 -19.11 5.65 -9.69
N VAL A 45 -20.14 6.34 -9.17
CA VAL A 45 -20.63 7.61 -9.72
C VAL A 45 -20.12 8.76 -8.86
N PHE A 46 -19.46 9.73 -9.49
CA PHE A 46 -18.87 10.88 -8.82
C PHE A 46 -19.23 12.18 -9.54
N HIS A 47 -19.45 13.24 -8.77
CA HIS A 47 -19.59 14.59 -9.30
C HIS A 47 -18.24 15.09 -9.85
N VAL A 48 -18.26 15.89 -10.91
CA VAL A 48 -17.07 16.40 -11.61
C VAL A 48 -16.07 17.11 -10.69
N SER A 49 -16.55 17.75 -9.62
CA SER A 49 -15.70 18.44 -8.64
C SER A 49 -14.75 17.51 -7.88
N LEU A 50 -15.01 16.20 -7.88
CA LEU A 50 -14.17 15.18 -7.26
C LEU A 50 -13.23 14.50 -8.26
N LEU A 51 -13.33 14.84 -9.54
CA LEU A 51 -12.56 14.24 -10.62
C LEU A 51 -11.47 15.18 -11.10
N ARG A 52 -10.36 14.59 -11.56
CA ARG A 52 -9.28 15.31 -12.20
C ARG A 52 -8.88 14.57 -13.47
N PRO A 53 -8.75 15.24 -14.63
CA PRO A 53 -8.24 14.60 -15.83
C PRO A 53 -6.82 14.09 -15.59
N PHE A 54 -6.60 12.82 -15.88
CA PHE A 54 -5.28 12.22 -15.85
C PHE A 54 -4.48 12.70 -17.07
N HIS A 55 -3.25 13.14 -16.84
CA HIS A 55 -2.31 13.51 -17.90
C HIS A 55 -1.11 12.58 -17.77
N GLU A 56 -0.78 11.88 -18.85
CA GLU A 56 0.41 11.04 -18.89
C GLU A 56 1.66 11.90 -18.71
N SER A 57 2.62 11.41 -17.92
CA SER A 57 3.89 12.07 -17.77
C SER A 57 4.72 11.92 -19.04
N ASP A 58 5.40 12.98 -19.45
CA ASP A 58 6.31 12.94 -20.57
C ASP A 58 7.60 12.20 -20.15
N ASN A 59 7.66 10.92 -20.52
CA ASN A 59 8.81 10.04 -20.23
C ASN A 59 10.13 10.54 -20.83
N ILE A 60 10.10 11.43 -21.84
CA ILE A 60 11.32 12.01 -22.43
C ILE A 60 11.93 13.02 -21.46
N SER A 61 11.09 13.82 -20.81
CA SER A 61 11.51 14.85 -19.86
C SER A 61 11.73 14.29 -18.45
N PHE A 62 11.07 13.19 -18.10
CA PHE A 62 11.11 12.58 -16.76
C PHE A 62 11.21 11.03 -16.83
N PRO A 63 12.37 10.47 -17.21
CA PRO A 63 12.53 9.03 -17.43
C PRO A 63 12.36 8.16 -16.17
N ASP A 64 12.56 8.73 -14.97
CA ASP A 64 12.45 7.99 -13.69
C ASP A 64 11.09 8.15 -12.99
N GLN A 65 10.09 8.76 -13.64
CA GLN A 65 8.73 8.78 -13.09
C GLN A 65 8.01 7.47 -13.41
N THR A 66 8.21 6.46 -12.55
CA THR A 66 7.33 5.30 -12.51
C THR A 66 5.89 5.73 -12.24
N GLN A 67 4.93 5.12 -12.94
CA GLN A 67 3.51 5.41 -12.71
C GLN A 67 3.19 5.22 -11.22
N PRO A 68 2.40 6.11 -10.59
CA PRO A 68 2.00 5.93 -9.21
C PRO A 68 1.32 4.57 -9.07
N GLU A 69 1.85 3.71 -8.21
CA GLU A 69 1.18 2.46 -7.87
C GLU A 69 -0.24 2.76 -7.41
N LEU A 70 -1.19 1.91 -7.81
CA LEU A 70 -2.56 2.04 -7.35
C LEU A 70 -2.54 2.02 -5.84
N TYR A 71 -3.10 3.06 -5.22
CA TYR A 71 -3.13 3.17 -3.76
C TYR A 71 -3.78 1.92 -3.19
N ASP A 72 -3.01 1.16 -2.41
CA ASP A 72 -3.52 -0.04 -1.76
C ASP A 72 -4.46 0.35 -0.62
N PHE A 73 -5.72 -0.03 -0.79
CA PHE A 73 -6.78 0.18 0.19
C PHE A 73 -6.72 -0.81 1.35
N GLY A 74 -5.72 -1.70 1.34
CA GLY A 74 -5.53 -2.76 2.31
C GLY A 74 -6.24 -4.03 1.83
N LEU A 75 -5.47 -4.98 1.33
CA LEU A 75 -5.53 -6.30 1.96
C LEU A 75 -4.97 -6.14 3.39
N ASP A 76 -5.33 -7.05 4.29
CA ASP A 76 -5.05 -6.96 5.72
C ASP A 76 -3.62 -6.47 6.02
N ASP A 77 -3.40 -5.81 7.16
CA ASP A 77 -2.06 -5.37 7.61
C ASP A 77 -1.13 -6.57 7.95
N GLU A 78 -1.40 -7.75 7.37
CA GLU A 78 -0.50 -8.89 7.17
C GLU A 78 0.62 -8.52 6.17
N HIS A 79 1.26 -7.37 6.37
CA HIS A 79 2.54 -7.10 5.73
C HIS A 79 3.56 -8.03 6.38
N GLU A 80 3.65 -9.25 5.86
CA GLU A 80 4.75 -10.17 6.13
C GLU A 80 6.04 -9.52 5.57
N TRP A 81 6.86 -9.00 6.47
CA TRP A 81 8.16 -8.44 6.08
C TRP A 81 9.13 -9.57 5.78
N PHE A 82 9.68 -9.58 4.56
CA PHE A 82 10.69 -10.56 4.19
C PHE A 82 12.00 -10.31 4.94
N VAL A 83 12.41 -11.31 5.71
CA VAL A 83 13.74 -11.42 6.30
C VAL A 83 14.71 -11.89 5.23
N ASP A 84 15.81 -11.16 5.05
CA ASP A 84 16.89 -11.53 4.13
C ASP A 84 17.83 -12.53 4.82
N GLU A 85 18.32 -12.18 6.02
CA GLU A 85 19.23 -13.03 6.79
C GLU A 85 19.14 -12.76 8.30
N ILE A 86 19.37 -13.79 9.12
CA ILE A 86 19.65 -13.63 10.56
C ILE A 86 21.17 -13.56 10.73
N ILE A 87 21.67 -12.35 10.96
CA ILE A 87 23.11 -12.06 11.00
C ILE A 87 23.72 -12.16 12.40
N GLY A 88 22.92 -12.48 13.43
CA GLY A 88 23.43 -12.68 14.78
C GLY A 88 22.35 -12.98 15.82
N HIS A 89 22.79 -13.31 17.03
CA HIS A 89 21.93 -13.47 18.20
C HIS A 89 22.68 -13.05 19.47
N CYS A 90 21.96 -12.60 20.49
CA CYS A 90 22.51 -12.33 21.81
C CYS A 90 21.53 -12.80 22.90
N HIS A 91 22.08 -13.10 24.07
CA HIS A 91 21.29 -13.36 25.27
C HIS A 91 21.30 -12.11 26.14
N LEU A 92 20.13 -11.65 26.53
CA LEU A 92 19.94 -10.60 27.52
C LEU A 92 20.14 -11.18 28.92
N ASP A 93 20.45 -10.29 29.88
CA ASP A 93 20.71 -10.67 31.27
C ASP A 93 19.51 -11.30 31.99
N ASP A 94 18.30 -11.09 31.46
CA ASP A 94 17.05 -11.70 31.92
C ASP A 94 16.80 -13.10 31.33
N GLY A 95 17.73 -13.60 30.50
CA GLY A 95 17.63 -14.89 29.81
C GLY A 95 16.86 -14.84 28.50
N GLN A 96 16.40 -13.67 28.04
CA GLN A 96 15.73 -13.52 26.75
C GLN A 96 16.74 -13.59 25.59
N LEU A 97 16.39 -14.37 24.56
CA LEU A 97 17.18 -14.48 23.34
C LEU A 97 16.64 -13.46 22.31
N GLU A 98 17.53 -12.61 21.80
CA GLU A 98 17.25 -11.69 20.70
C GLU A 98 18.05 -12.08 19.45
N PHE A 99 17.43 -11.91 18.29
CA PHE A 99 18.05 -12.10 17.00
C PHE A 99 18.30 -10.76 16.33
N LYS A 100 19.44 -10.65 15.66
CA LYS A 100 19.74 -9.53 14.78
C LYS A 100 19.26 -9.89 13.37
N VAL A 101 18.16 -9.28 12.98
CA VAL A 101 17.47 -9.56 11.71
C VAL A 101 17.86 -8.50 10.70
N GLN A 102 18.32 -8.94 9.52
CA GLN A 102 18.51 -8.10 8.35
C GLN A 102 17.26 -8.20 7.48
N TRP A 103 16.62 -7.06 7.25
CA TRP A 103 15.43 -6.97 6.41
C TRP A 103 15.81 -6.83 4.94
N SER A 104 14.94 -7.29 4.05
CA SER A 104 15.10 -7.13 2.59
C SER A 104 15.27 -5.68 2.11
N LEU A 105 14.83 -4.70 2.91
CA LEU A 105 15.05 -3.26 2.67
C LEU A 105 16.41 -2.74 3.16
N GLY A 106 17.25 -3.59 3.74
CA GLY A 106 18.59 -3.27 4.22
C GLY A 106 18.66 -2.75 5.66
N ASP A 107 17.51 -2.50 6.29
CA ASP A 107 17.46 -2.17 7.71
C ASP A 107 17.86 -3.37 8.58
N THR A 108 18.33 -3.09 9.79
CA THR A 108 18.75 -4.13 10.73
C THR A 108 18.21 -3.83 12.12
N THR A 109 17.38 -4.72 12.67
CA THR A 109 16.79 -4.58 14.02
C THR A 109 17.08 -5.78 14.91
N TRP A 110 16.98 -5.56 16.22
CA TRP A 110 17.03 -6.63 17.23
C TRP A 110 15.61 -7.02 17.60
N GLU A 111 15.28 -8.29 17.47
CA GLU A 111 13.92 -8.79 17.67
C GLU A 111 13.89 -9.94 18.70
N PRO A 112 12.96 -9.92 19.66
CA PRO A 112 12.88 -10.93 20.72
C PRO A 112 12.23 -12.22 20.21
N THR A 113 12.73 -13.37 20.70
CA THR A 113 12.25 -14.72 20.32
C THR A 113 10.74 -14.93 20.55
N GLY A 114 10.12 -14.18 21.47
CA GLY A 114 8.70 -14.32 21.81
C GLY A 114 7.71 -13.85 20.74
N ASN A 115 8.16 -13.15 19.71
CA ASN A 115 7.29 -12.63 18.64
C ASN A 115 7.06 -13.64 17.49
N TYR A 116 7.70 -14.81 17.54
CA TYR A 116 7.90 -15.71 16.40
C TYR A 116 7.26 -17.09 16.57
N ALA A 117 5.99 -17.14 16.99
CA ALA A 117 5.28 -18.41 17.11
C ALA A 117 4.95 -19.06 15.75
N ASP A 118 5.03 -18.32 14.63
CA ASP A 118 4.55 -18.75 13.31
C ASP A 118 5.52 -18.43 12.16
N LEU A 119 6.84 -18.64 12.38
CA LEU A 119 7.82 -18.56 11.29
C LEU A 119 7.88 -19.90 10.55
N SER A 120 7.33 -19.94 9.34
CA SER A 120 7.58 -21.03 8.40
C SER A 120 8.78 -20.68 7.51
N ALA A 121 9.78 -21.56 7.47
CA ALA A 121 10.86 -21.43 6.51
C ALA A 121 10.31 -21.85 5.13
N LEU A 122 10.38 -20.95 4.15
CA LEU A 122 10.18 -21.30 2.74
C LEU A 122 11.45 -22.02 2.26
N ASP A 123 11.29 -23.29 1.88
CA ASP A 123 12.31 -24.14 1.23
C ASP A 123 12.51 -23.76 -0.25
#